data_AF-A0A0G0DXW0-F1
#
_entry.id   AF-A0A0G0DXW0-F1
#
_cell.length_a   1.000
_cell.length_b   1.000
_cell.length_c   1.000
_cell.angle_alpha   90.00
_cell.angle_beta   90.00
_cell.angle_gamma   90.00
#
_symmetry.space_group_name_H-M   'P 1'
#
loop_
_entity.id
_entity.type
_entity.pdbx_description
1 polymer ?
#
loop_
_entity_poly.entity_id
_entity_poly.type
_entity_poly.pdbx_seq_one_letter_code
_entity_poly.pdbx_strand_id
1 'polypeptide(L)'
;MSDEIEQKEGGKKCPFCGESILNEAQKCKHCGEWLVAGGQPVKNSKNKVIAFALAWILGGFGAHKFYLGKTGQGILYLLFCWTMIPSIIAFFEGIVYLTKNDIDFARSYGSASASNPINNNVNNKSNKSVLALVGIVVVIFVVLIIIIGNITGSTKENKVETVSKIETPKQESSTEIKNANDKQPTQENNDVADKKVVEEVGAVKKIENIVKSVSDKSEVTVWDTKGDFAKETSTPPYEVIVNAGNGDIASCFYAKSVAYDIMKKLYTDEAVKSKISRVLFTSWGHLRTSVGSEDGINTDWATSGPTNFWIVMMKYKPYEDETGTLNQRTWGKEIGSDCK
;
A
#
# COMPACT_ATOMS: atom_id res chain seq x y z
N MET A 1 -54.10 -6.08 1.29
CA MET A 1 -53.38 -6.55 0.10
C MET A 1 -51.94 -6.60 0.50
N SER A 2 -51.49 -7.82 0.81
CA SER A 2 -50.21 -8.13 1.40
C SER A 2 -49.19 -8.22 0.27
N ASP A 3 -48.24 -7.29 0.21
CA ASP A 3 -47.14 -7.40 -0.74
C ASP A 3 -46.07 -8.31 -0.13
N GLU A 4 -46.14 -9.59 -0.49
CA GLU A 4 -45.07 -10.56 -0.34
C GLU A 4 -43.88 -10.14 -1.21
N ILE A 5 -42.82 -9.62 -0.58
CA ILE A 5 -41.51 -9.52 -1.22
C ILE A 5 -40.84 -10.87 -1.06
N GLU A 6 -40.88 -11.64 -2.14
CA GLU A 6 -40.19 -12.92 -2.35
C GLU A 6 -38.70 -12.78 -2.03
N GLN A 7 -38.29 -13.29 -0.87
CA GLN A 7 -36.88 -13.39 -0.47
C GLN A 7 -36.24 -14.54 -1.27
N LYS A 8 -35.55 -14.21 -2.36
CA LYS A 8 -34.59 -15.14 -2.97
C LYS A 8 -33.43 -15.35 -2.02
N GLU A 9 -33.47 -16.45 -1.28
CA GLU A 9 -32.41 -16.88 -0.37
C GLU A 9 -31.20 -17.38 -1.14
N GLY A 10 -30.33 -16.43 -1.48
CA GLY A 10 -28.94 -16.65 -1.85
C GLY A 10 -28.12 -15.52 -1.27
N GLY A 11 -27.57 -15.73 -0.07
CA GLY A 11 -26.71 -14.75 0.60
C GLY A 11 -25.24 -15.13 0.50
N LYS A 12 -24.38 -14.17 0.20
CA LYS A 12 -22.92 -14.31 0.36
C LYS A 12 -22.49 -13.64 1.65
N LYS A 13 -21.37 -14.06 2.23
CA LYS A 13 -20.76 -13.33 3.35
C LYS A 13 -19.97 -12.14 2.83
N CYS A 14 -20.09 -11.01 3.50
CA CYS A 14 -19.28 -9.85 3.21
C CYS A 14 -17.79 -10.20 3.47
N PRO A 15 -16.87 -10.01 2.51
CA PRO A 15 -15.45 -10.33 2.70
C PRO A 15 -14.75 -9.39 3.69
N PHE A 16 -15.40 -8.29 4.08
CA PHE A 16 -14.85 -7.29 4.98
C PHE A 16 -15.35 -7.43 6.42
N CYS A 17 -16.65 -7.65 6.63
CA CYS A 17 -17.24 -7.76 7.97
C CYS A 17 -17.80 -9.15 8.32
N GLY A 18 -17.81 -10.10 7.38
CA GLY A 18 -18.28 -11.48 7.62
C GLY A 18 -19.79 -11.66 7.68
N GLU A 19 -20.57 -10.57 7.72
CA GLU A 19 -22.03 -10.59 7.82
C GLU A 19 -22.71 -11.04 6.53
N SER A 20 -23.89 -11.67 6.65
CA SER A 20 -24.65 -12.17 5.51
C SER A 20 -25.30 -11.02 4.74
N ILE A 21 -25.03 -10.97 3.44
CA ILE A 21 -25.51 -9.94 2.52
C ILE A 21 -26.10 -10.58 1.27
N LEU A 22 -26.96 -9.84 0.57
CA LEU A 22 -27.49 -10.27 -0.71
C LEU A 22 -26.36 -10.49 -1.73
N ASN A 23 -26.49 -11.50 -2.59
CA ASN A 23 -25.50 -11.82 -3.62
C ASN A 23 -25.24 -10.64 -4.57
N GLU A 24 -26.25 -9.81 -4.80
CA GLU A 24 -26.20 -8.64 -5.69
C GLU A 24 -25.80 -7.35 -4.97
N ALA A 25 -25.58 -7.39 -3.65
CA ALA A 25 -25.22 -6.20 -2.89
C ALA A 25 -23.93 -5.59 -3.43
N GLN A 26 -24.02 -4.34 -3.91
CA GLN A 26 -22.89 -3.51 -4.36
C GLN A 26 -22.24 -2.76 -3.19
N LYS A 27 -22.95 -2.61 -2.09
CA LYS A 27 -22.47 -1.97 -0.87
C LYS A 27 -23.01 -2.74 0.32
N CYS A 28 -22.15 -3.07 1.27
CA CYS A 28 -22.55 -3.77 2.47
C CYS A 28 -23.37 -2.83 3.37
N LYS A 29 -24.58 -3.25 3.77
CA LYS A 29 -25.43 -2.47 4.70
C LYS A 29 -24.92 -2.46 6.15
N HIS A 30 -24.06 -3.41 6.51
CA HIS A 30 -23.53 -3.55 7.87
C HIS A 30 -22.23 -2.78 8.08
N CYS A 31 -21.28 -2.87 7.14
CA CYS A 31 -20.00 -2.16 7.24
C CYS A 31 -19.86 -0.93 6.34
N GLY A 32 -20.80 -0.69 5.44
CA GLY A 32 -20.76 0.44 4.51
C GLY A 32 -19.74 0.28 3.36
N GLU A 33 -18.98 -0.82 3.32
CA GLU A 33 -17.93 -1.04 2.32
C GLU A 33 -18.52 -1.39 0.95
N TRP A 34 -17.90 -0.89 -0.12
CA TRP A 34 -18.32 -1.21 -1.47
C TRP A 34 -17.82 -2.59 -1.87
N LEU A 35 -18.75 -3.44 -2.29
CA LEU A 35 -18.48 -4.80 -2.72
C LEU A 35 -18.25 -4.75 -4.23
N VAL A 36 -17.00 -4.96 -4.63
CA VAL A 36 -16.69 -5.18 -6.05
C VAL A 36 -17.50 -6.39 -6.52
N ALA A 37 -18.15 -6.25 -7.69
CA ALA A 37 -19.04 -7.27 -8.25
C ALA A 37 -18.31 -8.63 -8.26
N GLY A 38 -18.74 -9.56 -7.40
CA GLY A 38 -18.10 -10.87 -7.21
C GLY A 38 -17.58 -11.17 -5.81
N GLY A 39 -17.59 -10.24 -4.86
CA GLY A 39 -17.34 -10.55 -3.44
C GLY A 39 -15.96 -11.13 -3.12
N GLN A 40 -14.96 -10.92 -3.98
CA GLN A 40 -13.60 -11.40 -3.76
C GLN A 40 -12.76 -10.26 -3.15
N PRO A 41 -11.96 -10.54 -2.11
CA PRO A 41 -10.99 -9.58 -1.58
C PRO A 41 -9.99 -9.24 -2.69
N VAL A 42 -9.80 -7.95 -2.98
CA VAL A 42 -8.84 -7.48 -3.99
C VAL A 42 -7.43 -7.62 -3.41
N LYS A 43 -6.94 -8.86 -3.34
CA LYS A 43 -5.57 -9.16 -2.96
C LYS A 43 -4.67 -8.61 -4.08
N ASN A 44 -4.05 -7.46 -3.83
CA ASN A 44 -3.29 -6.60 -4.76
C ASN A 44 -4.12 -5.52 -5.48
N SER A 45 -4.57 -4.51 -4.74
CA SER A 45 -4.91 -3.22 -5.35
C SER A 45 -3.64 -2.59 -5.92
N LYS A 46 -3.57 -2.46 -7.24
CA LYS A 46 -2.48 -1.75 -7.92
C LYS A 46 -2.59 -0.27 -7.59
N ASN A 47 -1.48 0.35 -7.21
CA ASN A 47 -1.44 1.78 -6.93
C ASN A 47 -1.54 2.59 -8.24
N LYS A 48 -2.51 3.51 -8.33
CA LYS A 48 -2.73 4.40 -9.48
C LYS A 48 -1.58 5.39 -9.71
N VAL A 49 -0.92 5.81 -8.64
CA VAL A 49 0.24 6.72 -8.71
C VAL A 49 1.43 6.02 -9.36
N ILE A 50 1.64 4.73 -9.05
CA ILE A 50 2.66 3.91 -9.70
C ILE A 50 2.31 3.69 -11.18
N ALA A 51 1.03 3.43 -11.49
CA ALA A 51 0.59 3.32 -12.88
C ALA A 51 0.82 4.61 -13.68
N PHE A 52 0.58 5.78 -13.07
CA PHE A 52 0.88 7.08 -13.66
C PHE A 52 2.39 7.29 -13.86
N ALA A 53 3.20 7.04 -12.83
CA ALA A 53 4.65 7.19 -12.91
C ALA A 53 5.25 6.29 -14.00
N LEU A 54 4.78 5.05 -14.12
CA LEU A 54 5.17 4.14 -15.19
C LEU A 54 4.71 4.62 -16.57
N ALA A 55 3.52 5.20 -16.67
CA ALA A 55 3.02 5.75 -17.94
C ALA A 55 3.78 7.02 -18.36
N TRP A 56 4.28 7.79 -17.40
CA TRP A 56 5.04 9.01 -17.66
C TRP A 56 6.49 8.73 -18.08
N ILE A 57 7.18 7.85 -17.34
CA ILE A 57 8.61 7.60 -17.55
C ILE A 57 8.84 6.49 -18.59
N LEU A 58 8.05 5.41 -18.54
CA LEU A 58 8.18 4.23 -19.41
C LEU A 58 6.95 4.03 -20.32
N GLY A 59 6.20 5.10 -20.59
CA GLY A 59 4.97 5.04 -21.38
C GLY A 59 5.18 4.54 -22.82
N GLY A 60 6.25 4.99 -23.47
CA GLY A 60 6.62 4.55 -24.83
C GLY A 60 6.92 3.06 -24.95
N PHE A 61 7.37 2.44 -23.86
CA PHE A 61 7.62 1.00 -23.78
C PHE A 61 6.40 0.20 -23.26
N GLY A 62 5.32 0.88 -22.85
CA GLY A 62 4.11 0.23 -22.36
C GLY A 62 4.22 -0.41 -20.97
N ALA A 63 5.20 -0.01 -20.15
CA ALA A 63 5.41 -0.58 -18.81
C ALA A 63 4.17 -0.47 -17.91
N HIS A 64 3.41 0.63 -18.04
CA HIS A 64 2.15 0.82 -17.31
C HIS A 64 1.09 -0.22 -17.69
N LYS A 65 1.07 -0.71 -18.94
CA LYS A 65 0.13 -1.76 -19.37
C LYS A 65 0.49 -3.11 -18.75
N PHE A 66 1.78 -3.43 -18.67
CA PHE A 66 2.27 -4.63 -17.99
C PHE A 66 1.94 -4.59 -16.50
N TYR A 67 2.16 -3.44 -15.85
CA TYR A 67 1.78 -3.24 -14.46
C TYR A 67 0.27 -3.47 -14.25
N LEU A 68 -0.58 -2.94 -15.14
CA LEU A 68 -2.02 -3.15 -15.10
C LEU A 68 -2.47 -4.56 -15.51
N GLY A 69 -1.56 -5.48 -15.84
CA GLY A 69 -1.88 -6.87 -16.19
C GLY A 69 -2.42 -7.04 -17.62
N LYS A 70 -2.33 -5.99 -18.44
CA LYS A 70 -2.73 -5.99 -19.85
C LYS A 70 -1.54 -6.33 -20.73
N THR A 71 -0.97 -7.52 -20.55
CA THR A 71 0.27 -7.97 -21.21
C THR A 71 0.22 -7.85 -22.74
N GLY A 72 -0.93 -8.18 -23.35
CA GLY A 72 -1.10 -8.03 -24.80
C GLY A 72 -1.00 -6.58 -25.30
N GLN A 73 -1.57 -5.63 -24.55
CA GLN A 73 -1.42 -4.20 -24.88
C GLN A 73 0.00 -3.70 -24.62
N GLY A 74 0.68 -4.21 -23.59
CA GLY A 74 2.09 -3.89 -23.32
C GLY A 74 3.01 -4.35 -24.46
N ILE A 75 2.83 -5.58 -24.97
CA ILE A 75 3.62 -6.09 -26.11
C ILE A 75 3.37 -5.24 -27.36
N LEU A 76 2.12 -4.84 -27.62
CA LEU A 76 1.80 -3.94 -28.73
C LEU A 76 2.57 -2.61 -28.62
N TYR A 77 2.62 -2.02 -27.42
CA TYR A 77 3.38 -0.78 -27.19
C TYR A 77 4.88 -0.97 -27.41
N LEU A 78 5.45 -2.12 -27.00
CA LEU A 78 6.84 -2.45 -27.28
C LEU A 78 7.14 -2.59 -28.77
N LEU A 79 6.24 -3.20 -29.55
CA LEU A 79 6.43 -3.36 -31.00
C LEU A 79 6.33 -2.02 -31.75
N PHE A 80 5.52 -1.10 -31.26
CA PHE A 80 5.33 0.23 -31.85
C PHE A 80 6.20 1.32 -31.20
N CYS A 81 7.10 0.99 -30.27
CA CYS A 81 7.87 1.98 -29.49
C CYS A 81 8.72 2.91 -30.37
N TRP A 82 9.21 2.41 -31.51
CA TRP A 82 9.97 3.15 -32.51
C TRP A 82 9.16 4.23 -33.25
N THR A 83 7.83 4.16 -33.22
CA THR A 83 6.94 5.13 -33.89
C THR A 83 6.67 6.38 -33.04
N MET A 84 7.10 6.42 -31.78
CA MET A 84 6.80 7.46 -30.78
C MET A 84 5.31 7.70 -30.47
N ILE A 85 4.40 7.13 -31.26
CA ILE A 85 2.94 7.15 -31.04
C ILE A 85 2.57 6.57 -29.66
N PRO A 86 3.13 5.42 -29.20
CA PRO A 86 2.80 4.87 -27.88
C PRO A 86 3.12 5.81 -26.72
N SER A 87 4.18 6.64 -26.83
CA SER A 87 4.56 7.61 -25.80
C SER A 87 3.49 8.68 -25.61
N ILE A 88 2.92 9.20 -26.71
CA ILE A 88 1.87 10.22 -26.66
C ILE A 88 0.58 9.63 -26.08
N ILE A 89 0.20 8.41 -26.49
CA ILE A 89 -0.99 7.74 -25.94
C ILE A 89 -0.81 7.45 -24.45
N ALA A 90 0.37 6.96 -24.05
CA ALA A 90 0.67 6.67 -22.65
C ALA A 90 0.59 7.92 -21.76
N PHE A 91 1.00 9.09 -22.27
CA PHE A 91 0.90 10.35 -21.56
C PHE A 91 -0.55 10.70 -21.19
N PHE A 92 -1.47 10.66 -22.16
CA PHE A 92 -2.89 10.91 -21.91
C PHE A 92 -3.52 9.85 -21.00
N GLU A 93 -3.16 8.57 -21.19
CA GLU A 93 -3.61 7.50 -20.31
C GLU A 93 -3.13 7.69 -18.87
N GLY A 94 -1.91 8.17 -18.68
CA GLY A 94 -1.37 8.54 -17.38
C GLY A 94 -2.25 9.56 -16.68
N ILE A 95 -2.61 10.65 -17.35
CA ILE A 95 -3.51 11.68 -16.79
C ILE A 95 -4.88 11.08 -16.43
N VAL A 96 -5.40 10.17 -17.26
CA VAL A 96 -6.65 9.45 -16.97
C VAL A 96 -6.52 8.55 -15.73
N TYR A 97 -5.37 7.94 -15.48
CA TYR A 97 -5.15 7.16 -14.26
C TYR A 97 -5.14 8.05 -13.01
N LEU A 98 -4.50 9.22 -13.10
CA LEU A 98 -4.41 10.17 -11.99
C LEU A 98 -5.77 10.78 -11.62
N THR A 99 -6.60 11.07 -12.64
CA THR A 99 -7.94 11.67 -12.48
C THR A 99 -9.03 10.67 -12.07
N LYS A 100 -8.72 9.36 -12.03
CA LYS A 100 -9.65 8.34 -11.53
C LYS A 100 -9.61 8.24 -10.00
N ASN A 101 -10.79 8.10 -9.42
CA ASN A 101 -10.94 7.70 -8.02
C ASN A 101 -10.35 6.29 -7.83
N ASP A 102 -9.83 5.99 -6.65
CA ASP A 102 -9.20 4.70 -6.36
C ASP A 102 -10.14 3.52 -6.59
N ILE A 103 -11.43 3.70 -6.28
CA ILE A 103 -12.49 2.71 -6.53
C ILE A 103 -12.68 2.46 -8.03
N ASP A 104 -12.77 3.52 -8.83
CA ASP A 104 -12.98 3.40 -10.28
C ASP A 104 -11.75 2.87 -11.01
N PHE A 105 -10.56 3.22 -10.51
CA PHE A 105 -9.30 2.69 -10.98
C PHE A 105 -9.20 1.19 -10.69
N ALA A 106 -9.44 0.77 -9.44
CA ALA A 106 -9.46 -0.63 -9.04
C ALA A 106 -10.51 -1.45 -9.80
N ARG A 107 -11.69 -0.87 -10.08
CA ARG A 107 -12.72 -1.53 -10.91
C ARG A 107 -12.26 -1.74 -12.36
N SER A 108 -11.55 -0.77 -12.93
CA SER A 108 -11.16 -0.78 -14.35
C SER A 108 -9.86 -1.56 -14.63
N TYR A 109 -8.95 -1.59 -13.64
CA TYR A 109 -7.57 -2.06 -13.81
C TYR A 109 -7.07 -2.95 -12.66
N GLY A 110 -7.90 -3.24 -11.66
CA GLY A 110 -7.63 -4.30 -10.70
C GLY A 110 -7.54 -5.63 -11.42
N SER A 111 -6.59 -6.47 -11.02
CA SER A 111 -6.43 -7.82 -11.59
C SER A 111 -7.66 -8.67 -11.23
N ALA A 112 -8.68 -8.67 -12.08
CA ALA A 112 -9.73 -9.67 -12.03
C ALA A 112 -9.19 -10.96 -12.66
N SER A 113 -8.82 -11.94 -11.84
CA SER A 113 -8.83 -13.32 -12.30
C SER A 113 -10.27 -13.69 -12.64
N ALA A 114 -10.53 -13.84 -13.94
CA ALA A 114 -11.68 -14.42 -14.62
C ALA A 114 -13.01 -14.47 -13.84
N SER A 115 -13.92 -13.54 -14.14
CA SER A 115 -15.36 -13.80 -14.00
C SER A 115 -16.01 -13.89 -15.38
N ASN A 116 -16.83 -14.92 -15.54
CA ASN A 116 -17.68 -15.23 -16.71
C ASN A 116 -18.53 -13.99 -17.10
N PRO A 117 -18.81 -13.72 -18.39
CA PRO A 117 -19.52 -12.51 -18.77
C PRO A 117 -20.99 -12.62 -18.38
N ILE A 118 -21.40 -11.89 -17.33
CA ILE A 118 -22.81 -11.57 -17.11
C ILE A 118 -23.17 -10.39 -18.03
N ASN A 119 -24.28 -10.56 -18.76
CA ASN A 119 -24.84 -9.67 -19.76
C ASN A 119 -25.32 -8.33 -19.16
N ASN A 120 -24.38 -7.48 -18.76
CA ASN A 120 -24.76 -6.19 -18.20
C ASN A 120 -25.17 -5.26 -19.35
N ASN A 121 -26.48 -5.07 -19.53
CA ASN A 121 -27.03 -3.97 -20.32
C ASN A 121 -26.83 -2.67 -19.52
N VAL A 122 -25.56 -2.27 -19.38
CA VAL A 122 -25.18 -1.01 -18.75
C VAL A 122 -25.42 0.08 -19.77
N ASN A 123 -26.44 0.91 -19.56
CA ASN A 123 -26.54 2.21 -20.19
C ASN A 123 -25.46 3.13 -19.60
N ASN A 124 -24.20 2.81 -19.90
CA ASN A 124 -23.08 3.70 -19.69
C ASN A 124 -23.24 4.79 -20.74
N LYS A 125 -23.73 5.96 -20.34
CA LYS A 125 -23.59 7.16 -21.16
C LYS A 125 -22.11 7.47 -21.22
N SER A 126 -21.40 6.76 -22.09
CA SER A 126 -20.03 7.04 -22.45
C SER A 126 -20.00 8.51 -22.85
N ASN A 127 -19.17 9.30 -22.18
CA ASN A 127 -18.92 10.69 -22.56
C ASN A 127 -18.14 10.68 -23.88
N LYS A 128 -18.82 10.32 -24.99
CA LYS A 128 -18.24 10.21 -26.34
C LYS A 128 -17.49 11.50 -26.70
N SER A 129 -17.94 12.64 -26.16
CA SER A 129 -17.31 13.94 -26.31
C SER A 129 -15.91 14.03 -25.71
N VAL A 130 -15.62 13.41 -24.56
CA VAL A 130 -14.28 13.48 -23.93
C VAL A 130 -13.28 12.63 -24.71
N LEU A 131 -13.69 11.43 -25.13
CA LEU A 131 -12.84 10.55 -25.94
C LEU A 131 -12.61 11.12 -27.35
N ALA A 132 -13.62 11.79 -27.92
CA ALA A 132 -13.50 12.49 -29.20
C ALA A 132 -12.58 13.71 -29.12
N LEU A 133 -12.67 14.53 -28.06
CA LEU A 133 -11.78 15.68 -27.87
C LEU A 133 -10.32 15.26 -27.68
N VAL A 134 -10.08 14.19 -26.91
CA VAL A 134 -8.72 13.62 -26.74
C VAL A 134 -8.20 13.09 -28.08
N GLY A 135 -9.03 12.40 -28.86
CA GLY A 135 -8.67 11.93 -30.20
C GLY A 135 -8.29 13.08 -31.16
N ILE A 136 -9.06 14.17 -31.16
CA ILE A 136 -8.79 15.34 -31.99
C ILE A 136 -7.48 16.03 -31.58
N VAL A 137 -7.25 16.21 -30.28
CA VAL A 137 -6.00 16.82 -29.76
C VAL A 137 -4.78 15.97 -30.11
N VAL A 138 -4.88 14.64 -30.02
CA VAL A 138 -3.80 13.71 -30.41
C VAL A 138 -3.50 13.79 -31.91
N VAL A 139 -4.52 13.81 -32.76
CA VAL A 139 -4.33 13.94 -34.22
C VAL A 139 -3.68 15.27 -34.57
N ILE A 140 -4.11 16.37 -33.95
CA ILE A 140 -3.51 17.70 -34.16
C ILE A 140 -2.04 17.69 -33.72
N PHE A 141 -1.71 17.12 -32.57
CA PHE A 141 -0.34 17.06 -32.06
C PHE A 141 0.57 16.19 -32.94
N VAL A 142 0.08 15.05 -33.43
CA VAL A 142 0.83 14.18 -34.35
C VAL A 142 1.04 14.86 -35.71
N VAL A 143 0.02 15.55 -36.24
CA VAL A 143 0.14 16.33 -37.48
C VAL A 143 1.14 17.48 -37.30
N LEU A 144 1.14 18.16 -36.15
CA LEU A 144 2.15 19.19 -35.84
C LEU A 144 3.56 18.61 -35.78
N ILE A 145 3.76 17.43 -35.18
CA ILE A 145 5.08 16.76 -35.16
C ILE A 145 5.54 16.39 -36.58
N ILE A 146 4.64 15.90 -37.44
CA ILE A 146 4.98 15.57 -38.83
C ILE A 146 5.32 16.83 -39.62
N ILE A 147 4.57 17.92 -39.42
CA ILE A 147 4.85 19.21 -40.07
C ILE A 147 6.21 19.76 -39.60
N ILE A 148 6.52 19.69 -38.30
CA ILE A 148 7.80 20.14 -37.74
C ILE A 148 8.95 19.25 -38.25
N GLY A 149 8.75 17.94 -38.35
CA GLY A 149 9.75 16.99 -38.87
C GLY A 149 10.08 17.18 -40.35
N ASN A 150 9.13 17.66 -41.16
CA ASN A 150 9.37 18.01 -42.56
C ASN A 150 10.14 19.33 -42.75
N ILE A 151 10.17 20.21 -41.74
CA ILE A 151 10.91 21.49 -41.81
C ILE A 151 12.40 21.28 -41.48
N THR A 152 12.75 20.28 -40.67
CA THR A 152 14.14 19.96 -40.30
C THR A 152 14.82 18.92 -41.20
N GLY A 153 14.24 18.60 -42.36
CA GLY A 153 14.84 17.75 -43.38
C GLY A 153 15.84 18.48 -44.29
N SER A 154 16.84 19.19 -43.74
CA SER A 154 18.02 19.60 -44.51
C SER A 154 19.18 20.04 -43.61
N THR A 155 19.99 19.08 -43.16
CA THR A 155 21.41 19.34 -42.90
C THR A 155 22.20 18.18 -43.47
N LYS A 156 22.75 18.42 -44.66
CA LYS A 156 23.72 17.56 -45.33
C LYS A 156 25.02 17.50 -44.53
N GLU A 157 25.64 16.32 -44.57
CA GLU A 157 27.01 16.06 -44.17
C GLU A 157 27.97 17.07 -44.82
N ASN A 158 28.94 17.57 -44.05
CA ASN A 158 30.17 18.11 -44.63
C ASN A 158 31.37 17.54 -43.87
N LYS A 159 31.93 16.50 -44.49
CA LYS A 159 33.30 16.02 -44.29
C LYS A 159 34.24 17.01 -44.99
N VAL A 160 35.20 17.57 -44.26
CA VAL A 160 36.40 18.19 -44.87
C VAL A 160 37.62 17.69 -44.11
N GLU A 161 38.48 17.00 -44.85
CA GLU A 161 39.80 16.53 -44.46
C GLU A 161 40.87 17.43 -45.11
N THR A 162 42.02 17.55 -44.44
CA THR A 162 43.38 17.92 -44.93
C THR A 162 43.70 19.41 -45.16
N VAL A 163 44.92 19.95 -44.93
CA VAL A 163 46.20 19.59 -44.29
C VAL A 163 47.03 20.90 -44.29
N SER A 164 47.79 21.24 -43.25
CA SER A 164 49.13 21.85 -43.43
C SER A 164 49.98 21.78 -42.16
N LYS A 165 51.19 21.27 -42.37
CA LYS A 165 52.26 20.83 -41.47
C LYS A 165 53.26 21.96 -41.17
N ILE A 166 53.75 22.10 -39.93
CA ILE A 166 55.10 22.62 -39.59
C ILE A 166 55.65 21.82 -38.38
N GLU A 167 56.97 21.65 -38.37
CA GLU A 167 57.77 20.57 -37.77
C GLU A 167 58.12 20.64 -36.25
N THR A 168 58.43 19.44 -35.75
CA THR A 168 59.14 18.91 -34.55
C THR A 168 60.41 19.67 -34.06
N PRO A 169 60.93 19.45 -32.80
CA PRO A 169 61.53 18.15 -32.39
C PRO A 169 61.43 17.69 -30.91
N LYS A 170 61.40 16.34 -30.79
CA LYS A 170 62.01 15.43 -29.79
C LYS A 170 62.11 15.84 -28.30
N GLN A 171 61.63 14.94 -27.43
CA GLN A 171 62.53 14.12 -26.61
C GLN A 171 61.86 12.87 -26.01
N GLU A 172 62.57 11.74 -26.19
CA GLU A 172 62.43 10.45 -25.51
C GLU A 172 62.64 10.57 -24.00
N SER A 173 62.03 9.66 -23.21
CA SER A 173 62.78 8.69 -22.40
C SER A 173 61.91 8.06 -21.31
N SER A 174 61.61 6.78 -21.53
CA SER A 174 61.66 5.60 -20.64
C SER A 174 61.90 5.70 -19.13
N THR A 175 61.51 4.57 -18.50
CA THR A 175 61.88 3.96 -17.21
C THR A 175 61.02 4.41 -16.02
N GLU A 176 59.99 3.64 -15.61
CA GLU A 176 60.04 2.32 -14.93
C GLU A 176 60.88 2.37 -13.64
N ILE A 177 60.25 2.10 -12.49
CA ILE A 177 60.64 1.08 -11.49
C ILE A 177 60.01 1.36 -10.12
N LYS A 178 59.16 0.40 -9.70
CA LYS A 178 59.01 -0.20 -8.35
C LYS A 178 58.50 0.72 -7.23
N ASN A 179 57.71 0.28 -6.26
CA ASN A 179 57.20 -1.02 -5.82
C ASN A 179 56.04 -0.69 -4.85
N ALA A 180 54.97 -1.48 -4.81
CA ALA A 180 54.71 -2.49 -3.78
C ALA A 180 54.49 -1.88 -2.37
N ASN A 181 53.46 -2.18 -1.60
CA ASN A 181 52.70 -3.41 -1.56
C ASN A 181 51.42 -3.23 -0.70
N ASP A 182 50.42 -4.01 -1.07
CA ASP A 182 49.55 -4.85 -0.23
C ASP A 182 48.88 -4.27 1.03
N LYS A 183 47.57 -4.51 1.18
CA LYS A 183 47.04 -5.85 1.55
C LYS A 183 45.52 -5.78 1.82
N GLN A 184 44.74 -6.57 1.07
CA GLN A 184 43.57 -7.29 1.59
C GLN A 184 44.08 -8.74 1.83
N PRO A 185 43.55 -9.62 2.72
CA PRO A 185 42.17 -9.76 3.20
C PRO A 185 42.10 -10.06 4.72
N THR A 186 40.91 -10.39 5.26
CA THR A 186 40.66 -11.67 5.97
C THR A 186 39.17 -11.80 6.34
N GLN A 187 38.61 -12.98 6.04
CA GLN A 187 37.34 -13.50 6.52
C GLN A 187 37.47 -13.92 7.99
N GLU A 188 36.41 -13.82 8.79
CA GLU A 188 36.27 -14.72 9.94
C GLU A 188 34.82 -15.20 10.04
N ASN A 189 34.65 -16.49 9.76
CA ASN A 189 33.48 -17.28 10.13
C ASN A 189 33.41 -17.38 11.65
N ASN A 190 32.21 -17.42 12.20
CA ASN A 190 31.94 -18.18 13.43
C ASN A 190 30.54 -18.77 13.34
N ASP A 191 30.48 -20.01 12.84
CA ASP A 191 29.45 -20.95 13.22
C ASP A 191 29.67 -21.33 14.69
N VAL A 192 28.70 -21.01 15.54
CA VAL A 192 28.49 -21.74 16.80
C VAL A 192 27.02 -22.08 16.88
N ALA A 193 26.71 -23.31 16.48
CA ALA A 193 25.57 -24.02 17.01
C ALA A 193 25.87 -24.33 18.47
N ASP A 194 25.13 -23.73 19.40
CA ASP A 194 25.01 -24.28 20.74
C ASP A 194 23.58 -24.12 21.25
N LYS A 195 23.14 -25.18 21.92
CA LYS A 195 21.80 -25.41 22.46
C LYS A 195 21.31 -24.21 23.25
N LYS A 196 20.06 -23.80 23.01
CA LYS A 196 19.29 -23.06 24.02
C LYS A 196 17.93 -23.68 24.24
N VAL A 197 17.84 -24.35 25.38
CA VAL A 197 16.74 -24.35 26.35
C VAL A 197 15.59 -23.47 25.90
N VAL A 198 14.38 -24.03 25.84
CA VAL A 198 13.13 -23.28 25.72
C VAL A 198 13.02 -22.40 26.97
N GLU A 199 13.65 -21.23 26.89
CA GLU A 199 13.56 -20.15 27.86
C GLU A 199 12.13 -19.65 27.76
N GLU A 200 11.36 -19.79 28.83
CA GLU A 200 9.99 -19.30 28.93
C GLU A 200 10.04 -17.81 28.60
N VAL A 201 9.62 -17.45 27.38
CA VAL A 201 9.74 -16.07 26.89
C VAL A 201 8.94 -15.18 27.82
N GLY A 202 9.63 -14.29 28.51
CA GLY A 202 9.02 -13.37 29.47
C GLY A 202 7.90 -12.54 28.86
N ALA A 203 6.99 -12.06 29.70
CA ALA A 203 5.75 -11.43 29.26
C ALA A 203 6.02 -10.16 28.42
N VAL A 204 7.05 -9.40 28.76
CA VAL A 204 7.38 -8.14 28.07
C VAL A 204 7.89 -8.44 26.66
N LYS A 205 8.85 -9.34 26.53
CA LYS A 205 9.38 -9.78 25.23
C LYS A 205 8.33 -10.46 24.37
N LYS A 206 7.38 -11.18 24.98
CA LYS A 206 6.25 -11.78 24.26
C LYS A 206 5.32 -10.70 23.68
N ILE A 207 5.01 -9.65 24.44
CA ILE A 207 4.23 -8.50 23.95
C ILE A 207 4.94 -7.85 22.75
N GLU A 208 6.23 -7.56 22.87
CA GLU A 208 7.03 -6.98 21.79
C GLU A 208 7.00 -7.85 20.53
N ASN A 209 7.22 -9.16 20.68
CA ASN A 209 7.18 -10.10 19.56
C ASN A 209 5.81 -10.14 18.87
N ILE A 210 4.70 -10.11 19.64
CA ILE A 210 3.35 -10.08 19.09
C ILE A 210 3.15 -8.82 18.24
N VAL A 211 3.52 -7.65 18.75
CA VAL A 211 3.36 -6.39 18.01
C VAL A 211 4.23 -6.37 16.75
N LYS A 212 5.51 -6.78 16.87
CA LYS A 212 6.44 -6.88 15.75
C LYS A 212 6.02 -7.90 14.70
N SER A 213 5.25 -8.92 15.06
CA SER A 213 4.68 -9.88 14.10
C SER A 213 3.57 -9.28 13.22
N VAL A 214 3.00 -8.14 13.61
CA VAL A 214 2.00 -7.41 12.81
C VAL A 214 2.64 -6.25 12.07
N SER A 215 3.51 -5.51 12.75
CA SER A 215 4.22 -4.35 12.19
C SER A 215 5.66 -4.35 12.70
N ASP A 216 6.57 -4.82 11.85
CA ASP A 216 8.01 -4.91 12.11
C ASP A 216 8.63 -3.52 12.38
N LYS A 217 8.09 -2.49 11.73
CA LYS A 217 8.56 -1.12 11.83
C LYS A 217 7.97 -0.31 12.98
N SER A 218 6.89 -0.78 13.62
CA SER A 218 6.30 -0.08 14.76
C SER A 218 7.24 -0.07 15.95
N GLU A 219 7.42 1.08 16.58
CA GLU A 219 8.07 1.19 17.89
C GLU A 219 7.08 0.74 18.97
N VAL A 220 7.57 -0.06 19.92
CA VAL A 220 6.76 -0.63 21.00
C VAL A 220 7.47 -0.34 22.31
N THR A 221 6.73 0.20 23.26
CA THR A 221 7.21 0.40 24.62
C THR A 221 6.20 -0.19 25.59
N VAL A 222 6.70 -0.87 26.60
CA VAL A 222 5.89 -1.48 27.66
C VAL A 222 6.23 -0.78 28.96
N TRP A 223 5.20 -0.31 29.66
CA TRP A 223 5.32 0.48 30.88
C TRP A 223 4.65 -0.26 32.04
N ASP A 224 5.22 -0.12 33.23
CA ASP A 224 4.62 -0.65 34.45
C ASP A 224 3.64 0.35 35.09
N THR A 225 2.98 -0.06 36.17
CA THR A 225 2.01 0.78 36.89
C THR A 225 2.63 2.00 37.59
N LYS A 226 3.97 2.06 37.69
CA LYS A 226 4.70 3.19 38.27
C LYS A 226 5.11 4.22 37.22
N GLY A 227 4.91 3.91 35.94
CA GLY A 227 5.33 4.75 34.82
C GLY A 227 6.80 4.58 34.45
N ASP A 228 7.42 3.45 34.81
CA ASP A 228 8.75 3.07 34.37
C ASP A 228 8.66 2.06 33.20
N PHE A 229 9.72 1.95 32.38
CA PHE A 229 9.81 0.89 31.37
C PHE A 229 9.79 -0.49 32.04
N ALA A 230 8.85 -1.32 31.61
CA ALA A 230 8.67 -2.66 32.15
C ALA A 230 9.88 -3.53 31.81
N LYS A 231 10.38 -4.24 32.82
CA LYS A 231 11.38 -5.30 32.69
C LYS A 231 10.67 -6.64 32.86
N GLU A 232 11.33 -7.75 32.51
CA GLU A 232 10.75 -9.08 32.75
C GLU A 232 10.51 -9.40 34.23
N THR A 233 11.19 -8.68 35.13
CA THR A 233 10.98 -8.74 36.58
C THR A 233 9.88 -7.79 37.08
N SER A 234 9.36 -6.90 36.23
CA SER A 234 8.32 -5.94 36.61
C SER A 234 6.98 -6.65 36.79
N THR A 235 6.24 -6.27 37.82
CA THR A 235 4.93 -6.86 38.12
C THR A 235 3.85 -6.28 37.21
N PRO A 236 2.99 -7.10 36.58
CA PRO A 236 1.84 -6.63 35.81
C PRO A 236 0.80 -5.93 36.72
N PRO A 237 -0.13 -5.14 36.15
CA PRO A 237 -0.43 -5.00 34.72
C PRO A 237 0.42 -3.96 33.98
N TYR A 238 0.60 -4.16 32.68
CA TYR A 238 1.42 -3.31 31.82
C TYR A 238 0.58 -2.41 30.92
N GLU A 239 1.11 -1.23 30.64
CA GLU A 239 0.63 -0.39 29.57
C GLU A 239 1.51 -0.58 28.32
N VAL A 240 0.89 -0.91 27.19
CA VAL A 240 1.57 -1.14 25.92
C VAL A 240 1.31 0.07 25.02
N ILE A 241 2.37 0.77 24.63
CA ILE A 241 2.30 1.90 23.70
C ILE A 241 2.98 1.50 22.39
N VAL A 242 2.21 1.58 21.31
CA VAL A 242 2.65 1.25 19.96
C VAL A 242 2.60 2.51 19.09
N ASN A 243 3.75 2.91 18.58
CA ASN A 243 3.87 4.01 17.62
C ASN A 243 4.23 3.43 16.25
N ALA A 244 3.35 3.58 15.27
CA ALA A 244 3.70 3.28 13.89
C ALA A 244 4.67 4.35 13.37
N GLY A 245 5.78 3.90 12.75
CA GLY A 245 6.82 4.79 12.25
C GLY A 245 6.32 5.77 11.21
N ASN A 246 7.04 6.89 11.07
CA ASN A 246 6.65 7.97 10.19
C ASN A 246 6.70 7.51 8.72
N GLY A 247 5.55 7.52 8.04
CA GLY A 247 5.42 7.08 6.64
C GLY A 247 5.25 5.57 6.44
N ASP A 248 5.18 4.77 7.51
CA ASP A 248 4.98 3.31 7.41
C ASP A 248 3.53 2.91 7.15
N ILE A 249 2.61 3.81 7.49
CA ILE A 249 1.18 3.63 7.28
C ILE A 249 0.74 4.61 6.20
N ALA A 250 0.24 4.07 5.09
CA ALA A 250 -0.11 4.86 3.92
C ALA A 250 -1.50 5.51 3.99
N SER A 251 -2.36 5.05 4.90
CA SER A 251 -3.73 5.54 5.02
C SER A 251 -4.35 5.20 6.38
N CYS A 252 -5.41 5.92 6.72
CA CYS A 252 -6.23 5.60 7.89
C CYS A 252 -6.76 4.17 7.88
N PHE A 253 -7.16 3.64 6.73
CA PHE A 253 -7.64 2.26 6.62
C PHE A 253 -6.56 1.26 7.07
N TYR A 254 -5.32 1.47 6.62
CA TYR A 254 -4.20 0.63 7.04
C TYR A 254 -3.91 0.79 8.53
N ALA A 255 -3.99 2.02 9.07
CA ALA A 255 -3.89 2.28 10.50
C ALA A 255 -4.94 1.51 11.32
N LYS A 256 -6.20 1.56 10.86
CA LYS A 256 -7.34 0.86 11.48
C LYS A 256 -7.14 -0.67 11.46
N SER A 257 -6.61 -1.22 10.37
CA SER A 257 -6.31 -2.66 10.27
C SER A 257 -5.16 -3.09 11.20
N VAL A 258 -4.03 -2.37 11.17
CA VAL A 258 -2.85 -2.71 11.98
C VAL A 258 -3.17 -2.61 13.46
N ALA A 259 -3.87 -1.55 13.89
CA ALA A 259 -4.28 -1.38 15.27
C ALA A 259 -5.21 -2.53 15.73
N TYR A 260 -6.21 -2.89 14.92
CA TYR A 260 -7.11 -4.00 15.20
C TYR A 260 -6.35 -5.32 15.37
N ASP A 261 -5.44 -5.65 14.44
CA ASP A 261 -4.70 -6.90 14.47
C ASP A 261 -3.75 -6.99 15.68
N ILE A 262 -3.10 -5.88 16.05
CA ILE A 262 -2.26 -5.80 17.26
C ILE A 262 -3.11 -6.04 18.50
N MET A 263 -4.21 -5.29 18.67
CA MET A 263 -5.05 -5.38 19.85
C MET A 263 -5.68 -6.77 19.96
N LYS A 264 -6.15 -7.33 18.84
CA LYS A 264 -6.65 -8.70 18.77
C LYS A 264 -5.61 -9.71 19.25
N LYS A 265 -4.40 -9.69 18.71
CA LYS A 265 -3.37 -10.67 19.10
C LYS A 265 -2.95 -10.53 20.56
N LEU A 266 -2.89 -9.30 21.08
CA LEU A 266 -2.53 -9.05 22.48
C LEU A 266 -3.62 -9.52 23.45
N TYR A 267 -4.89 -9.25 23.16
CA TYR A 267 -6.01 -9.62 24.05
C TYR A 267 -6.51 -11.05 23.87
N THR A 268 -6.07 -11.77 22.83
CA THR A 268 -6.38 -13.19 22.63
C THR A 268 -5.28 -14.14 23.12
N ASP A 269 -4.07 -13.65 23.38
CA ASP A 269 -2.96 -14.49 23.85
C ASP A 269 -3.07 -14.80 25.35
N GLU A 270 -3.19 -16.09 25.69
CA GLU A 270 -3.38 -16.58 27.06
C GLU A 270 -2.27 -16.16 28.05
N ALA A 271 -1.04 -15.93 27.58
CA ALA A 271 0.08 -15.62 28.47
C ALA A 271 0.19 -14.13 28.81
N VAL A 272 -0.37 -13.24 27.97
CA VAL A 272 -0.23 -11.78 28.13
C VAL A 272 -1.57 -11.06 28.34
N LYS A 273 -2.71 -11.61 27.92
CA LYS A 273 -4.00 -10.91 27.98
C LYS A 273 -4.37 -10.41 29.38
N SER A 274 -4.11 -11.20 30.43
CA SER A 274 -4.39 -10.85 31.83
C SER A 274 -3.34 -9.92 32.44
N LYS A 275 -2.22 -9.70 31.75
CA LYS A 275 -1.10 -8.87 32.20
C LYS A 275 -1.12 -7.48 31.56
N ILE A 276 -2.01 -7.21 30.61
CA ILE A 276 -2.11 -5.91 29.94
C ILE A 276 -3.23 -5.10 30.59
N SER A 277 -2.94 -3.86 30.98
CA SER A 277 -3.96 -2.90 31.42
C SER A 277 -4.54 -2.15 30.22
N ARG A 278 -3.68 -1.72 29.28
CA ARG A 278 -4.08 -0.85 28.17
C ARG A 278 -3.16 -1.05 26.98
N VAL A 279 -3.73 -0.96 25.78
CA VAL A 279 -2.97 -0.85 24.54
C VAL A 279 -3.31 0.49 23.88
N LEU A 280 -2.32 1.37 23.78
CA LEU A 280 -2.40 2.64 23.06
C LEU A 280 -1.68 2.49 21.72
N PHE A 281 -2.37 2.75 20.62
CA PHE A 281 -1.78 2.74 19.29
C PHE A 281 -1.88 4.13 18.65
N THR A 282 -0.75 4.60 18.13
CA THR A 282 -0.62 5.87 17.42
C THR A 282 -0.05 5.63 16.03
N SER A 283 -0.79 6.07 15.02
CA SER A 283 -0.31 6.24 13.66
C SER A 283 -0.22 7.73 13.36
N TRP A 284 1.00 8.20 13.07
CA TRP A 284 1.23 9.61 12.77
C TRP A 284 0.38 10.06 11.56
N GLY A 285 -0.29 11.20 11.68
CA GLY A 285 -1.12 11.78 10.62
C GLY A 285 -2.47 11.09 10.35
N HIS A 286 -2.74 9.92 10.95
CA HIS A 286 -3.94 9.13 10.65
C HIS A 286 -4.82 8.92 11.89
N LEU A 287 -4.37 8.10 12.84
CA LEU A 287 -5.24 7.49 13.85
C LEU A 287 -4.55 7.42 15.20
N ARG A 288 -5.31 7.67 16.26
CA ARG A 288 -4.89 7.37 17.63
C ARG A 288 -6.02 6.70 18.38
N THR A 289 -5.70 5.61 19.05
CA THR A 289 -6.72 4.72 19.60
C THR A 289 -6.18 4.03 20.85
N SER A 290 -7.04 3.83 21.83
CA SER A 290 -6.74 3.16 23.08
C SER A 290 -7.80 2.09 23.33
N VAL A 291 -7.35 0.91 23.77
CA VAL A 291 -8.23 -0.17 24.26
C VAL A 291 -7.76 -0.57 25.64
N GLY A 292 -8.61 -0.36 26.64
CA GLY A 292 -8.43 -0.86 27.99
C GLY A 292 -8.75 -2.35 28.08
N SER A 293 -8.17 -3.04 29.06
CA SER A 293 -8.34 -4.49 29.21
C SER A 293 -9.74 -4.93 29.59
N GLU A 294 -10.56 -4.06 30.19
CA GLU A 294 -11.97 -4.38 30.46
C GLU A 294 -12.76 -4.62 29.17
N ASP A 295 -12.58 -3.79 28.16
CA ASP A 295 -13.21 -4.02 26.85
C ASP A 295 -12.42 -5.05 26.03
N GLY A 296 -11.09 -4.97 26.03
CA GLY A 296 -10.23 -5.82 25.21
C GLY A 296 -10.37 -7.31 25.52
N ILE A 297 -10.41 -7.71 26.79
CA ILE A 297 -10.53 -9.13 27.18
C ILE A 297 -11.97 -9.64 26.97
N ASN A 298 -12.98 -8.80 27.20
CA ASN A 298 -14.39 -9.18 27.09
C ASN A 298 -14.93 -9.12 25.65
N THR A 299 -14.14 -8.57 24.72
CA THR A 299 -14.52 -8.52 23.31
C THR A 299 -14.41 -9.89 22.66
N ASP A 300 -15.49 -10.33 22.02
CA ASP A 300 -15.43 -11.49 21.13
C ASP A 300 -14.75 -11.10 19.81
N TRP A 301 -13.43 -11.26 19.77
CA TRP A 301 -12.60 -10.95 18.61
C TRP A 301 -12.84 -11.87 17.40
N ALA A 302 -13.55 -12.99 17.57
CA ALA A 302 -13.91 -13.88 16.48
C ALA A 302 -15.12 -13.35 15.70
N THR A 303 -16.10 -12.75 16.38
CA THR A 303 -17.36 -12.29 15.78
C THR A 303 -17.41 -10.78 15.54
N SER A 304 -16.70 -9.97 16.34
CA SER A 304 -16.74 -8.50 16.21
C SER A 304 -16.18 -8.04 14.85
N GLY A 305 -15.09 -8.65 14.39
CA GLY A 305 -14.36 -8.19 13.20
C GLY A 305 -13.87 -6.73 13.33
N PRO A 306 -13.16 -6.21 12.31
CA PRO A 306 -12.61 -4.86 12.35
C PRO A 306 -13.71 -3.79 12.35
N THR A 307 -14.83 -4.00 11.66
CA THR A 307 -15.90 -3.01 11.59
C THR A 307 -16.60 -2.78 12.93
N ASN A 308 -17.08 -3.84 13.62
CA ASN A 308 -17.79 -3.63 14.89
C ASN A 308 -16.82 -3.14 15.97
N PHE A 309 -15.56 -3.57 15.91
CA PHE A 309 -14.52 -2.97 16.74
C PHE A 309 -14.50 -1.43 16.59
N TRP A 310 -14.42 -0.90 15.38
CA TRP A 310 -14.36 0.55 15.18
C TRP A 310 -15.68 1.29 15.44
N ILE A 311 -16.83 0.70 15.09
CA ILE A 311 -18.13 1.38 15.21
C ILE A 311 -18.71 1.26 16.62
N VAL A 312 -18.57 0.10 17.26
CA VAL A 312 -19.22 -0.22 18.54
C VAL A 312 -18.27 -0.03 19.70
N MET A 313 -17.03 -0.52 19.58
CA MET A 313 -16.09 -0.56 20.70
C MET A 313 -15.33 0.77 20.85
N MET A 314 -14.83 1.30 19.74
CA MET A 314 -13.90 2.44 19.78
C MET A 314 -14.56 3.79 20.09
N LYS A 315 -15.90 3.87 20.14
CA LYS A 315 -16.69 5.04 20.57
C LYS A 315 -16.02 6.37 20.20
N TYR A 316 -15.88 6.65 18.90
CA TYR A 316 -15.08 7.79 18.43
C TYR A 316 -15.44 9.11 19.11
N LYS A 317 -14.42 9.80 19.64
CA LYS A 317 -14.55 11.11 20.29
C LYS A 317 -13.64 12.13 19.61
N PRO A 318 -13.99 13.44 19.64
CA PRO A 318 -13.11 14.49 19.15
C PRO A 318 -11.89 14.73 20.07
N TYR A 319 -11.82 14.06 21.21
CA TYR A 319 -10.76 14.14 22.22
C TYR A 319 -10.33 12.76 22.68
N GLU A 320 -9.16 12.69 23.32
CA GLU A 320 -8.60 11.48 23.92
C GLU A 320 -9.20 11.35 25.32
N ASP A 321 -9.99 10.29 25.56
CA ASP A 321 -10.65 10.10 26.83
C ASP A 321 -9.73 9.40 27.83
N GLU A 322 -8.89 10.19 28.48
CA GLU A 322 -7.96 9.73 29.51
C GLU A 322 -8.60 9.67 30.91
N THR A 323 -9.93 9.75 31.01
CA THR A 323 -10.63 9.66 32.29
C THR A 323 -10.69 8.22 32.79
N GLY A 324 -10.73 8.04 34.12
CA GLY A 324 -10.81 6.72 34.76
C GLY A 324 -9.48 5.97 34.84
N THR A 325 -9.59 4.69 35.21
CA THR A 325 -8.46 3.75 35.38
C THR A 325 -7.92 3.29 34.02
N LEU A 326 -6.64 2.92 33.92
CA LEU A 326 -6.01 2.57 32.62
C LEU A 326 -6.75 1.47 31.85
N ASN A 327 -7.29 0.48 32.55
CA ASN A 327 -8.08 -0.63 32.02
C ASN A 327 -9.46 -0.26 31.47
N GLN A 328 -9.95 0.95 31.76
CA GLN A 328 -11.25 1.47 31.30
C GLN A 328 -11.13 2.46 30.13
N ARG A 329 -9.90 2.81 29.73
CA ARG A 329 -9.64 3.82 28.70
C ARG A 329 -9.74 3.23 27.31
N THR A 330 -10.98 3.03 26.85
CA THR A 330 -11.27 2.61 25.47
C THR A 330 -11.88 3.76 24.68
N TRP A 331 -11.14 4.25 23.68
CA TRP A 331 -11.55 5.38 22.85
C TRP A 331 -10.74 5.45 21.56
N GLY A 332 -11.37 5.92 20.50
CA GLY A 332 -10.76 6.19 19.20
C GLY A 332 -10.83 7.67 18.87
N LYS A 333 -9.74 8.21 18.32
CA LYS A 333 -9.65 9.58 17.83
C LYS A 333 -9.03 9.59 16.44
N GLU A 334 -9.76 10.19 15.51
CA GLU A 334 -9.33 10.39 14.14
C GLU A 334 -8.49 11.66 14.08
N ILE A 335 -7.25 11.56 13.60
CA ILE A 335 -6.32 12.68 13.49
C ILE A 335 -6.34 13.23 12.05
N GLY A 336 -6.24 12.33 11.06
CA GLY A 336 -6.22 12.69 9.65
C GLY A 336 -7.61 12.97 9.09
N SER A 337 -7.68 13.82 8.06
CA SER A 337 -8.92 14.04 7.29
C SER A 337 -9.36 12.79 6.53
N ASP A 338 -8.43 11.87 6.25
CA ASP A 338 -8.67 10.58 5.63
C ASP A 338 -9.28 9.54 6.58
N CYS A 339 -9.36 9.86 7.88
CA CYS A 339 -10.03 9.02 8.86
C CYS A 339 -11.50 9.38 9.12
N LYS A 340 -11.96 10.58 8.74
CA LYS A 340 -13.29 11.13 9.06
C LYS A 340 -14.46 10.51 8.31
#